data_AF-A0A7W3UGN5-F1
#
_entry.id   AF-A0A7W3UGN5-F1
#
_cell.length_a   1.000
_cell.length_b   1.000
_cell.length_c   1.000
_cell.angle_alpha   90.00
_cell.angle_beta   90.00
_cell.angle_gamma   90.00
#
_symmetry.space_group_name_H-M   'P 1'
#
loop_
_entity.id
_entity.type
_entity.pdbx_description
1 polymer ?
#
loop_
_entity_poly.entity_id
_entity_poly.type
_entity_poly.pdbx_seq_one_letter_code
_entity_poly.pdbx_strand_id
1 'polypeptide(L)'
;MNGKFEFVQWGRAILLTLLSLVVAISIALFVVINISPFFITIPKHLLGLSASELISDYWRVIKYIQLPTQQILKLRYLPIAPSALQHFKDVKHLILLNEAVMVFTIPMLVYEFKKQKRQNQLWRLILPFQVLFILLFFSGFIGVINFSEFFIKFHYLFFNNMDWLFEPQTTPIILLMPEKFFTVLFELWLGLTLIILLLIWGWLKLMLRIFFNKT
;
A
#
# COMPACT_ATOMS: atom_id res chain seq x y z
N MET A 1 42.14 7.21 1.96
CA MET A 1 40.67 7.19 1.73
C MET A 1 39.97 7.20 3.07
N ASN A 2 39.06 8.15 3.31
CA ASN A 2 38.50 8.40 4.64
C ASN A 2 37.30 7.46 4.90
N GLY A 3 37.54 6.29 5.48
CA GLY A 3 36.53 5.22 5.63
C GLY A 3 35.21 5.64 6.30
N LYS A 4 35.24 6.69 7.12
CA LYS A 4 34.03 7.29 7.71
C LYS A 4 33.09 7.92 6.67
N PHE A 5 33.64 8.57 5.64
CA PHE A 5 32.83 9.17 4.56
C PHE A 5 32.12 8.08 3.74
N GLU A 6 32.86 7.04 3.36
CA GLU A 6 32.31 5.90 2.61
C GLU A 6 31.17 5.22 3.38
N PHE A 7 31.36 4.95 4.67
CA PHE A 7 30.33 4.37 5.53
C PHE A 7 29.04 5.21 5.55
N VAL A 8 29.16 6.53 5.73
CA VAL A 8 28.01 7.46 5.74
C VAL A 8 27.27 7.45 4.40
N GLN A 9 27.98 7.40 3.28
CA GLN A 9 27.34 7.41 1.95
C GLN A 9 26.62 6.10 1.64
N TRP A 10 27.16 4.95 2.08
CA TRP A 10 26.44 3.67 2.00
C TRP A 10 25.21 3.64 2.90
N GLY A 11 25.31 4.15 4.14
CA GLY A 11 24.16 4.29 5.02
C GLY A 11 23.05 5.15 4.41
N ARG A 12 23.41 6.28 3.79
CA ARG A 12 22.46 7.12 3.05
C ARG A 12 21.82 6.41 1.86
N ALA A 13 22.58 5.61 1.11
CA ALA A 13 22.04 4.86 -0.01
C ALA A 13 21.00 3.82 0.44
N ILE A 14 21.26 3.13 1.55
CA ILE A 14 20.31 2.20 2.16
C ILE A 14 19.05 2.94 2.61
N LEU A 15 19.20 4.04 3.37
CA LEU A 15 18.05 4.84 3.82
C LEU A 15 17.22 5.39 2.67
N LEU A 16 17.86 5.85 1.59
CA LEU A 16 17.14 6.34 0.41
C LEU A 16 16.42 5.22 -0.34
N THR A 17 16.96 4.00 -0.32
CA THR A 17 16.31 2.82 -0.89
C THR A 17 15.08 2.42 -0.07
N LEU A 18 15.19 2.45 1.26
CA LEU A 18 14.05 2.23 2.17
C LEU A 18 12.98 3.33 2.02
N LEU A 19 13.39 4.59 1.86
CA LEU A 19 12.47 5.68 1.58
C LEU A 19 11.74 5.47 0.23
N SER A 20 12.45 4.98 -0.78
CA SER A 20 11.85 4.62 -2.07
C SER A 20 10.82 3.50 -1.93
N LEU A 21 11.11 2.51 -1.08
CA LEU A 21 10.16 1.44 -0.75
C LEU A 21 8.90 1.98 -0.08
N VAL A 22 9.06 2.81 0.96
CA VAL A 22 7.93 3.43 1.67
C VAL A 22 7.05 4.22 0.71
N VAL A 23 7.64 5.08 -0.13
CA VAL A 23 6.89 5.85 -1.14
C VAL A 23 6.17 4.92 -2.13
N ALA A 24 6.83 3.89 -2.63
CA ALA A 24 6.23 2.94 -3.58
C ALA A 24 5.03 2.20 -2.97
N ILE A 25 5.18 1.68 -1.74
CA ILE A 25 4.12 1.02 -0.99
C ILE A 25 2.94 1.96 -0.75
N SER A 26 3.22 3.20 -0.34
CA SER A 26 2.17 4.16 -0.01
C SER A 26 1.38 4.63 -1.22
N ILE A 27 2.07 4.89 -2.35
CA ILE A 27 1.41 5.22 -3.63
C ILE A 27 0.59 4.01 -4.11
N ALA A 28 1.16 2.81 -4.10
CA ALA A 28 0.47 1.61 -4.53
C ALA A 28 -0.80 1.38 -3.70
N LEU A 29 -0.73 1.52 -2.37
CA LEU A 29 -1.88 1.35 -1.49
C LEU A 29 -2.98 2.40 -1.77
N PHE A 30 -2.59 3.66 -1.94
CA PHE A 30 -3.53 4.72 -2.32
C PHE A 30 -4.24 4.41 -3.64
N VAL A 31 -3.50 3.96 -4.67
CA VAL A 31 -4.07 3.60 -5.97
C VAL A 31 -5.01 2.41 -5.84
N VAL A 32 -4.59 1.33 -5.16
CA VAL A 32 -5.38 0.10 -4.99
C VAL A 32 -6.71 0.37 -4.27
N ILE A 33 -6.70 1.19 -3.22
CA ILE A 33 -7.93 1.58 -2.51
C ILE A 33 -8.88 2.33 -3.46
N ASN A 34 -8.38 3.23 -4.29
CA ASN A 34 -9.22 4.01 -5.19
C ASN A 34 -9.79 3.20 -6.37
N ILE A 35 -9.11 2.12 -6.79
CA ILE A 35 -9.60 1.21 -7.83
C ILE A 35 -10.36 0.00 -7.27
N SER A 36 -10.36 -0.19 -5.95
CA SER A 36 -11.03 -1.31 -5.28
C SER A 36 -12.52 -1.50 -5.64
N PRO A 37 -13.33 -0.46 -5.96
CA PRO A 37 -14.72 -0.66 -6.37
C PRO A 37 -14.89 -1.54 -7.62
N PHE A 38 -13.86 -1.66 -8.47
CA PHE A 38 -13.91 -2.52 -9.66
C PHE A 38 -13.77 -4.02 -9.36
N PHE A 39 -13.36 -4.37 -8.14
CA PHE A 39 -13.09 -5.75 -7.74
C PHE A 39 -14.11 -6.33 -6.76
N ILE A 40 -15.09 -5.53 -6.33
CA ILE A 40 -16.10 -5.99 -5.38
C ILE A 40 -16.97 -7.09 -5.98
N THR A 41 -17.45 -7.98 -5.12
CA THR A 41 -18.40 -9.01 -5.50
C THR A 41 -19.83 -8.46 -5.38
N ILE A 42 -20.66 -8.67 -6.41
CA ILE A 42 -22.09 -8.36 -6.36
C ILE A 42 -22.85 -9.69 -6.19
N PRO A 43 -23.25 -10.05 -4.96
CA PRO A 43 -23.98 -11.28 -4.73
C PRO A 43 -25.40 -11.16 -5.30
N LYS A 44 -25.62 -11.76 -6.48
CA LYS A 44 -26.93 -11.74 -7.13
C LYS A 44 -27.98 -12.38 -6.22
N HIS A 45 -29.09 -11.69 -5.99
CA HIS A 45 -30.27 -12.14 -5.25
C HIS A 45 -30.10 -12.39 -3.73
N LEU A 46 -28.89 -12.28 -3.17
CA LEU A 46 -28.65 -12.61 -1.75
C LEU A 46 -29.09 -11.50 -0.79
N LEU A 47 -29.11 -10.25 -1.27
CA LEU A 47 -29.35 -9.06 -0.45
C LEU A 47 -30.61 -8.27 -0.82
N GLY A 48 -31.31 -8.67 -1.89
CA GLY A 48 -32.48 -7.93 -2.39
C GLY A 48 -32.19 -6.50 -2.88
N LEU A 49 -30.91 -6.12 -2.98
CA LEU A 49 -30.45 -4.80 -3.43
C LEU A 49 -29.89 -4.86 -4.84
N SER A 50 -30.02 -3.74 -5.57
CA SER A 50 -29.40 -3.55 -6.88
C SER A 50 -27.88 -3.34 -6.76
N ALA A 51 -27.15 -3.58 -7.85
CA ALA A 51 -25.70 -3.40 -7.88
C ALA A 51 -25.29 -1.96 -7.55
N SER A 52 -26.05 -0.95 -8.00
CA SER A 52 -25.76 0.46 -7.75
C SER A 52 -25.93 0.83 -6.27
N GLU A 53 -26.88 0.23 -5.56
CA GLU A 53 -27.08 0.43 -4.12
C GLU A 53 -25.91 -0.15 -3.32
N LEU A 54 -25.48 -1.37 -3.67
CA LEU A 54 -24.31 -2.02 -3.05
C LEU A 54 -23.01 -1.24 -3.31
N ILE A 55 -22.79 -0.79 -4.54
CA ILE A 55 -21.66 0.08 -4.91
C ILE A 55 -21.73 1.41 -4.13
N SER A 56 -22.92 1.97 -3.92
CA SER A 56 -23.08 3.22 -3.15
C SER A 56 -22.62 3.04 -1.69
N ASP A 57 -22.97 1.93 -1.06
CA ASP A 57 -22.53 1.64 0.31
C ASP A 57 -21.03 1.34 0.39
N TYR A 58 -20.48 0.65 -0.60
CA TYR A 58 -19.04 0.47 -0.72
C TYR A 58 -18.29 1.81 -0.82
N TRP A 59 -18.75 2.73 -1.67
CA TRP A 59 -18.15 4.06 -1.80
C TRP A 59 -18.20 4.86 -0.48
N ARG A 60 -19.22 4.65 0.35
CA ARG A 60 -19.29 5.28 1.68
C ARG A 60 -18.19 4.75 2.61
N VAL A 61 -17.84 3.47 2.51
CA VAL A 61 -16.68 2.89 3.22
C VAL A 61 -15.39 3.54 2.73
N ILE A 62 -15.14 3.57 1.43
CA ILE A 62 -13.93 4.18 0.86
C ILE A 62 -13.81 5.65 1.27
N LYS A 63 -14.90 6.42 1.16
CA LYS A 63 -14.95 7.81 1.59
C LYS A 63 -14.65 7.97 3.09
N TYR A 64 -15.19 7.08 3.92
CA TYR A 64 -14.97 7.11 5.37
C TYR A 64 -13.51 6.85 5.75
N ILE A 65 -12.88 5.84 5.16
CA ILE A 65 -11.51 5.46 5.52
C ILE A 65 -10.46 6.44 4.98
N GLN A 66 -10.74 7.16 3.89
CA GLN A 66 -9.79 8.11 3.28
C GLN A 66 -10.02 9.57 3.68
N LEU A 67 -11.25 10.01 4.02
CA LEU A 67 -11.48 11.40 4.38
C LEU A 67 -11.31 11.65 5.89
N PRO A 68 -10.35 12.50 6.31
CA PRO A 68 -10.18 12.86 7.72
C PRO A 68 -11.45 13.49 8.31
N THR A 69 -12.18 14.27 7.50
CA THR A 69 -13.39 15.00 7.90
C THR A 69 -14.60 14.10 8.12
N GLN A 70 -14.64 12.90 7.54
CA GLN A 70 -15.77 11.98 7.64
C GLN A 70 -15.72 11.17 8.94
N GLN A 71 -16.24 11.70 10.05
CA GLN A 71 -16.10 11.07 11.37
C GLN A 71 -16.96 9.82 11.60
N ILE A 72 -18.07 9.68 10.87
CA ILE A 72 -19.05 8.61 11.08
C ILE A 72 -19.21 7.82 9.78
N LEU A 73 -19.08 6.49 9.87
CA LEU A 73 -19.48 5.57 8.82
C LEU A 73 -20.98 5.31 8.95
N LYS A 74 -21.73 5.70 7.92
CA LYS A 74 -23.16 5.41 7.82
C LYS A 74 -23.48 4.90 6.41
N LEU A 75 -23.78 3.61 6.33
CA LEU A 75 -24.32 2.96 5.14
C LEU A 75 -25.77 3.41 4.91
N ARG A 76 -26.21 3.37 3.66
CA ARG A 76 -27.56 3.78 3.24
C ARG A 76 -28.50 2.60 3.13
N TYR A 77 -28.02 1.44 2.67
CA TYR A 77 -28.87 0.29 2.34
C TYR A 77 -28.58 -0.92 3.22
N LEU A 78 -27.31 -1.20 3.51
CA LEU A 78 -26.90 -2.33 4.32
C LEU A 78 -26.84 -1.99 5.81
N PRO A 79 -27.27 -2.91 6.70
CA PRO A 79 -26.98 -2.79 8.12
C PRO A 79 -25.49 -3.00 8.38
N ILE A 80 -25.01 -2.44 9.50
CA ILE A 80 -23.64 -2.61 9.96
C ILE A 80 -23.60 -2.70 11.48
N ALA A 81 -22.93 -3.73 11.99
CA ALA A 81 -22.82 -3.96 13.43
C ALA A 81 -21.83 -2.96 14.08
N PRO A 82 -21.98 -2.68 15.40
CA PRO A 82 -21.03 -1.84 16.13
C PRO A 82 -19.57 -2.32 16.07
N SER A 83 -19.32 -3.64 16.11
CA SER A 83 -17.97 -4.20 15.97
C SER A 83 -17.37 -3.85 14.61
N ALA A 84 -18.14 -4.02 13.52
CA ALA A 84 -17.68 -3.66 12.20
C ALA A 84 -17.37 -2.16 12.04
N LEU A 85 -18.18 -1.29 12.65
CA LEU A 85 -17.89 0.15 12.71
C LEU A 85 -16.57 0.43 13.43
N GLN A 86 -16.30 -0.27 14.54
CA GLN A 86 -15.03 -0.14 15.26
C GLN A 86 -13.85 -0.62 14.41
N HIS A 87 -13.98 -1.76 13.71
CA HIS A 87 -12.92 -2.23 12.80
C HIS A 87 -12.64 -1.24 11.66
N PHE A 88 -13.68 -0.70 11.00
CA PHE A 88 -13.47 0.30 9.95
C PHE A 88 -12.81 1.59 10.48
N LYS A 89 -13.07 1.96 11.74
CA LYS A 89 -12.39 3.08 12.40
C LYS A 89 -10.90 2.79 12.59
N ASP A 90 -10.55 1.58 13.01
CA ASP A 90 -9.14 1.17 13.15
C ASP A 90 -8.43 1.17 11.78
N VAL A 91 -9.08 0.62 10.74
CA VAL A 91 -8.59 0.67 9.36
C VAL A 91 -8.41 2.11 8.88
N LYS A 92 -9.37 3.01 9.17
CA LYS A 92 -9.27 4.44 8.83
C LYS A 92 -7.99 5.06 9.39
N HIS A 93 -7.61 4.76 10.63
CA HIS A 93 -6.37 5.29 11.20
C HIS A 93 -5.13 4.86 10.42
N LEU A 94 -5.07 3.59 9.99
CA LEU A 94 -3.98 3.08 9.16
C LEU A 94 -3.94 3.72 7.77
N ILE A 95 -5.11 3.90 7.13
CA ILE A 95 -5.21 4.53 5.80
C ILE A 95 -4.77 6.00 5.86
N LEU A 96 -5.26 6.77 6.85
CA LEU A 96 -4.86 8.15 7.03
C LEU A 96 -3.37 8.30 7.37
N LEU A 97 -2.81 7.38 8.17
CA LEU A 97 -1.38 7.33 8.42
C LEU A 97 -0.59 7.12 7.13
N ASN A 98 -1.03 6.17 6.29
CA ASN A 98 -0.41 5.94 4.99
C ASN A 98 -0.46 7.18 4.08
N GLU A 99 -1.62 7.85 4.00
CA GLU A 99 -1.78 9.06 3.19
C GLU A 99 -0.90 10.21 3.69
N ALA A 100 -0.78 10.38 5.00
CA ALA A 100 0.16 11.34 5.59
C ALA A 100 1.61 10.99 5.24
N VAL A 101 2.03 9.73 5.45
CA VAL A 101 3.36 9.24 5.08
C VAL A 101 3.65 9.51 3.61
N MET A 102 2.71 9.21 2.71
CA MET A 102 2.83 9.46 1.27
C MET A 102 3.13 10.94 0.97
N VAL A 103 2.32 11.85 1.52
CA VAL A 103 2.43 13.30 1.28
C VAL A 103 3.78 13.85 1.74
N PHE A 104 4.33 13.38 2.87
CA PHE A 104 5.61 13.86 3.38
C PHE A 104 6.83 13.18 2.74
N THR A 105 6.74 11.89 2.44
CA THR A 105 7.90 11.12 1.95
C THR A 105 8.18 11.34 0.47
N ILE A 106 7.18 11.61 -0.37
CA ILE A 106 7.37 11.92 -1.79
C ILE A 106 8.31 13.13 -2.02
N PRO A 107 8.06 14.33 -1.46
CA PRO A 107 8.94 15.48 -1.68
C PRO A 107 10.33 15.24 -1.07
N MET A 108 10.41 14.56 0.07
CA MET A 108 11.69 14.16 0.68
C MET A 108 12.50 13.26 -0.25
N LEU A 109 11.86 12.26 -0.87
CA LEU A 109 12.49 11.34 -1.81
C LEU A 109 13.04 12.09 -3.03
N VAL A 110 12.24 12.98 -3.61
CA VAL A 110 12.64 13.82 -4.76
C VAL A 110 13.85 14.69 -4.41
N TYR A 111 13.84 15.31 -3.22
CA TYR A 111 14.96 16.12 -2.73
C TYR A 111 16.25 15.31 -2.59
N GLU A 112 16.19 14.14 -1.93
CA GLU A 112 17.37 13.31 -1.71
C GLU A 112 17.92 12.71 -3.02
N PHE A 113 17.06 12.30 -3.96
CA PHE A 113 17.54 11.89 -5.30
C PHE A 113 18.25 13.03 -6.04
N LYS A 114 17.71 14.26 -6.00
CA LYS A 114 18.37 15.43 -6.61
C LYS A 114 19.74 15.69 -5.97
N LYS A 115 19.85 15.54 -4.65
CA LYS A 115 21.10 15.69 -3.91
C LYS A 115 22.13 14.62 -4.26
N GLN A 116 21.74 13.34 -4.26
CA GLN A 116 22.65 12.24 -4.65
C GLN A 116 23.10 12.34 -6.12
N LYS A 117 22.22 12.83 -7.00
CA LYS A 117 22.58 13.15 -8.40
C LYS A 117 23.64 14.25 -8.47
N ARG A 118 23.46 15.36 -7.76
CA ARG A 118 24.44 16.48 -7.71
C ARG A 118 25.79 16.04 -7.14
N GLN A 119 25.80 15.06 -6.25
CA GLN A 119 27.01 14.54 -5.61
C GLN A 119 27.65 13.37 -6.39
N ASN A 120 27.11 12.97 -7.54
CA ASN A 120 27.56 11.82 -8.34
C ASN A 120 27.57 10.48 -7.55
N GLN A 121 26.61 10.29 -6.65
CA GLN A 121 26.53 9.11 -5.77
C GLN A 121 25.42 8.13 -6.14
N LEU A 122 24.67 8.36 -7.22
CA LEU A 122 23.54 7.51 -7.63
C LEU A 122 23.92 6.03 -7.83
N TRP A 123 25.17 5.74 -8.19
CA TRP A 123 25.65 4.38 -8.41
C TRP A 123 25.58 3.52 -7.15
N ARG A 124 25.69 4.14 -5.95
CA ARG A 124 25.59 3.43 -4.67
C ARG A 124 24.20 2.85 -4.40
N LEU A 125 23.18 3.34 -5.10
CA LEU A 125 21.80 2.85 -4.96
C LEU A 125 21.56 1.55 -5.73
N ILE A 126 22.42 1.20 -6.70
CA ILE A 126 22.20 0.02 -7.54
C ILE A 126 22.15 -1.27 -6.72
N LEU A 127 23.14 -1.49 -5.85
CA LEU A 127 23.22 -2.70 -5.02
C LEU A 127 22.07 -2.78 -3.99
N PRO A 128 21.78 -1.74 -3.19
CA PRO A 128 20.62 -1.73 -2.30
C PRO A 128 19.29 -2.03 -3.01
N PHE A 129 19.05 -1.47 -4.21
CA PHE A 129 17.86 -1.78 -4.99
C PHE A 129 17.81 -3.24 -5.45
N GLN A 130 18.94 -3.82 -5.87
CA GLN A 130 19.01 -5.25 -6.24
C GLN A 130 18.65 -6.15 -5.05
N VAL A 131 19.20 -5.87 -3.87
CA VAL A 131 18.87 -6.59 -2.63
C VAL A 131 17.39 -6.41 -2.30
N LEU A 132 16.86 -5.18 -2.40
CA LEU A 132 15.44 -4.91 -2.17
C LEU A 132 14.54 -5.73 -3.10
N PHE A 133 14.85 -5.80 -4.41
CA PHE A 133 14.07 -6.60 -5.35
C PHE A 133 14.06 -8.08 -4.99
N ILE A 134 15.20 -8.64 -4.59
CA ILE A 134 15.28 -10.04 -4.13
C ILE A 134 14.37 -10.25 -2.91
N LEU A 135 14.48 -9.38 -1.89
CA LEU A 135 13.69 -9.47 -0.67
C LEU A 135 12.19 -9.35 -0.97
N LEU A 136 11.78 -8.40 -1.81
CA LEU A 136 10.36 -8.20 -2.16
C LEU A 136 9.81 -9.34 -3.01
N PHE A 137 10.61 -9.88 -3.94
CA PHE A 137 10.18 -10.99 -4.77
C PHE A 137 9.86 -12.21 -3.91
N PHE A 138 10.77 -12.61 -3.02
CA PHE A 138 10.55 -13.76 -2.15
C PHE A 138 9.46 -13.52 -1.10
N SER A 139 9.52 -12.40 -0.37
CA SER A 139 8.53 -12.13 0.68
C SER A 139 7.12 -11.88 0.11
N GLY A 140 7.02 -11.17 -1.02
CA GLY A 140 5.77 -10.95 -1.73
C GLY A 140 5.17 -12.24 -2.26
N PHE A 141 5.98 -13.11 -2.88
CA PHE A 141 5.51 -14.40 -3.39
C PHE A 141 4.97 -15.32 -2.29
N ILE A 142 5.66 -15.38 -1.14
CA ILE A 142 5.18 -16.12 0.04
C ILE A 142 3.85 -15.55 0.53
N GLY A 143 3.72 -14.22 0.60
CA GLY A 143 2.48 -13.55 1.01
C GLY A 143 1.30 -13.84 0.08
N VAL A 144 1.51 -13.89 -1.24
CA VAL A 144 0.46 -14.20 -2.22
C VAL A 144 0.01 -15.66 -2.11
N ILE A 145 0.94 -16.60 -2.05
CA ILE A 145 0.60 -18.04 -1.98
C ILE A 145 -0.15 -18.37 -0.69
N ASN A 146 0.22 -17.73 0.42
CA ASN A 146 -0.35 -18.01 1.73
C ASN A 146 -1.19 -16.83 2.26
N PHE A 147 -1.99 -16.24 1.36
CA PHE A 147 -2.71 -15.00 1.64
C PHE A 147 -3.64 -15.13 2.86
N SER A 148 -4.35 -16.25 3.03
CA SER A 148 -5.27 -16.46 4.16
C SER A 148 -4.55 -16.34 5.51
N GLU A 149 -3.41 -17.02 5.66
CA GLU A 149 -2.62 -16.97 6.89
C GLU A 149 -1.98 -15.59 7.08
N PHE A 150 -1.50 -14.98 5.99
CA PHE A 150 -0.98 -13.61 6.01
C PHE A 150 -2.04 -12.61 6.47
N PHE A 151 -3.27 -12.72 5.96
CA PHE A 151 -4.41 -11.87 6.31
C PHE A 151 -4.71 -11.97 7.81
N ILE A 152 -4.78 -13.20 8.36
CA ILE A 152 -5.04 -13.40 9.80
C ILE A 152 -3.89 -12.81 10.65
N LYS A 153 -2.64 -13.09 10.29
CA LYS A 153 -1.46 -12.56 11.02
C LYS A 153 -1.40 -11.04 10.98
N PHE A 154 -1.73 -10.44 9.84
CA PHE A 154 -1.83 -8.99 9.71
C PHE A 154 -2.85 -8.43 10.70
N HIS A 155 -4.03 -9.04 10.81
CA HIS A 155 -5.06 -8.56 11.75
C HIS A 155 -4.60 -8.66 13.20
N TYR A 156 -3.93 -9.74 13.60
CA TYR A 156 -3.35 -9.84 14.94
C TYR A 156 -2.20 -8.86 15.21
N LEU A 157 -1.46 -8.46 14.18
CA LEU A 157 -0.36 -7.51 14.33
C LEU A 157 -0.86 -6.08 14.51
N PHE A 158 -1.92 -5.69 13.79
CA PHE A 158 -2.39 -4.31 13.74
C PHE A 158 -3.63 -4.04 14.61
N PHE A 159 -4.38 -5.07 15.00
CA PHE A 159 -5.58 -4.94 15.82
C PHE A 159 -5.47 -5.82 17.07
N ASN A 160 -5.82 -5.26 18.22
CA ASN A 160 -5.81 -5.94 19.51
C ASN A 160 -7.19 -6.53 19.89
N ASN A 161 -8.09 -6.63 18.92
CA ASN A 161 -9.47 -7.08 19.07
C ASN A 161 -9.84 -8.06 17.94
N MET A 162 -11.04 -8.63 18.01
CA MET A 162 -11.58 -9.54 17.00
C MET A 162 -12.68 -8.89 16.15
N ASP A 163 -12.78 -7.56 16.14
CA ASP A 163 -13.87 -6.83 15.49
C ASP A 163 -13.86 -6.99 13.96
N TRP A 164 -12.75 -7.47 13.39
CA TRP A 164 -12.60 -7.81 11.97
C TRP A 164 -13.33 -9.10 11.54
N LEU A 165 -13.82 -9.92 12.49
CA LEU A 165 -14.66 -11.08 12.21
C LEU A 165 -16.12 -10.64 12.02
N PHE A 166 -16.51 -10.42 10.77
CA PHE A 166 -17.86 -9.96 10.44
C PHE A 166 -18.84 -11.12 10.28
N GLU A 167 -19.98 -11.03 10.94
CA GLU A 167 -21.14 -11.90 10.71
C GLU A 167 -21.95 -11.39 9.51
N PRO A 168 -22.14 -12.17 8.43
CA PRO A 168 -22.85 -11.72 7.23
C PRO A 168 -24.31 -11.29 7.48
N GLN A 169 -24.93 -11.77 8.57
CA GLN A 169 -26.31 -11.42 8.94
C GLN A 169 -26.42 -10.00 9.48
N THR A 170 -25.44 -9.55 10.28
CA THR A 170 -25.46 -8.23 10.93
C THR A 170 -24.65 -7.20 10.14
N THR A 171 -23.67 -7.66 9.36
CA THR A 171 -22.80 -6.82 8.54
C THR A 171 -22.63 -7.45 7.14
N PRO A 172 -23.65 -7.39 6.27
CA PRO A 172 -23.63 -8.06 4.97
C PRO A 172 -22.64 -7.44 3.97
N ILE A 173 -22.11 -6.24 4.26
CA ILE A 173 -21.09 -5.59 3.43
C ILE A 173 -19.82 -6.45 3.25
N ILE A 174 -19.55 -7.39 4.16
CA ILE A 174 -18.46 -8.37 4.01
C ILE A 174 -18.60 -9.22 2.74
N LEU A 175 -19.83 -9.47 2.29
CA LEU A 175 -20.10 -10.27 1.10
C LEU A 175 -19.65 -9.57 -0.20
N LEU A 176 -19.43 -8.26 -0.15
CA LEU A 176 -18.87 -7.49 -1.26
C LEU A 176 -17.33 -7.62 -1.31
N MET A 177 -16.72 -7.94 -0.17
CA MET A 177 -15.28 -8.05 0.02
C MET A 177 -14.90 -9.43 0.58
N PRO A 178 -15.19 -10.54 -0.13
CA PRO A 178 -14.74 -11.85 0.31
C PRO A 178 -13.20 -11.92 0.32
N GLU A 179 -12.62 -12.96 0.90
CA GLU A 179 -11.16 -13.12 0.96
C GLU A 179 -10.45 -12.91 -0.40
N LYS A 180 -11.02 -13.48 -1.48
CA LYS A 180 -10.53 -13.31 -2.85
C LYS A 180 -10.41 -11.84 -3.28
N PHE A 181 -11.32 -10.98 -2.84
CA PHE A 181 -11.23 -9.54 -3.10
C PHE A 181 -9.94 -8.97 -2.50
N PHE A 182 -9.64 -9.29 -1.24
CA PHE A 182 -8.42 -8.83 -0.59
C PHE A 182 -7.15 -9.46 -1.20
N THR A 183 -7.19 -10.72 -1.64
CA THR A 183 -6.08 -11.36 -2.36
C THR A 183 -5.74 -10.59 -3.63
N VAL A 184 -6.75 -10.28 -4.45
CA VAL A 184 -6.57 -9.53 -5.70
C VAL A 184 -6.00 -8.13 -5.42
N LEU A 185 -6.52 -7.43 -4.41
CA LEU A 185 -5.98 -6.12 -4.04
C LEU A 185 -4.53 -6.20 -3.54
N PHE A 186 -4.17 -7.25 -2.80
CA PHE A 186 -2.81 -7.49 -2.34
C PHE A 186 -1.85 -7.77 -3.51
N GLU A 187 -2.26 -8.58 -4.48
CA GLU A 187 -1.49 -8.82 -5.71
C GLU A 187 -1.27 -7.54 -6.51
N LEU A 188 -2.33 -6.73 -6.69
CA LEU A 188 -2.23 -5.44 -7.38
C LEU A 188 -1.32 -4.47 -6.63
N TRP A 189 -1.42 -4.42 -5.31
CA TRP A 189 -0.58 -3.59 -4.45
C TRP A 189 0.90 -3.98 -4.58
N LEU A 190 1.20 -5.29 -4.51
CA LEU A 190 2.55 -5.81 -4.67
C LEU A 190 3.09 -5.52 -6.08
N GLY A 191 2.28 -5.78 -7.12
CA GLY A 191 2.64 -5.52 -8.51
C GLY A 191 2.93 -4.05 -8.78
N LEU A 192 2.07 -3.14 -8.31
CA LEU A 192 2.28 -1.69 -8.45
C LEU A 192 3.52 -1.21 -7.68
N THR A 193 3.75 -1.74 -6.48
CA THR A 193 4.96 -1.44 -5.70
C THR A 193 6.22 -1.82 -6.48
N LEU A 194 6.26 -3.03 -7.05
CA LEU A 194 7.37 -3.49 -7.88
C LEU A 194 7.56 -2.64 -9.14
N ILE A 195 6.48 -2.27 -9.82
CA ILE A 195 6.53 -1.42 -11.02
C ILE A 195 7.13 -0.04 -10.67
N ILE A 196 6.67 0.60 -9.60
CA ILE A 196 7.19 1.92 -9.18
C ILE A 196 8.69 1.82 -8.88
N LEU A 197 9.13 0.78 -8.14
CA LEU A 197 10.53 0.56 -7.83
C LEU A 197 11.37 0.27 -9.09
N LEU A 198 10.84 -0.50 -10.04
CA LEU A 198 11.49 -0.77 -11.33
C LEU A 198 11.65 0.50 -12.16
N LEU A 199 10.67 1.40 -12.15
CA LEU A 199 10.76 2.70 -12.82
C LEU A 199 11.86 3.56 -12.18
N ILE A 200 11.94 3.62 -10.85
CA ILE A 200 13.01 4.32 -10.13
C ILE A 200 14.37 3.73 -10.49
N TRP A 201 14.50 2.41 -10.47
CA TRP A 201 15.75 1.72 -10.80
C TRP A 201 16.17 1.90 -12.27
N GLY A 202 15.21 1.85 -13.20
CA GLY A 202 15.43 2.14 -14.61
C GLY A 202 15.91 3.56 -14.83
N TRP A 203 15.30 4.54 -14.13
CA TRP A 203 15.75 5.92 -14.14
C TRP A 203 17.18 6.08 -13.59
N LEU A 204 17.52 5.37 -12.49
CA LEU A 204 18.88 5.37 -11.93
C LEU A 204 19.91 4.90 -12.96
N LYS A 205 19.65 3.77 -13.64
CA LYS A 205 20.54 3.25 -14.69
C LYS A 205 20.68 4.22 -15.86
N LEU A 206 19.57 4.82 -16.29
CA LEU A 206 19.59 5.81 -17.37
C LEU A 206 20.47 7.01 -17.01
N MET A 207 20.32 7.55 -15.80
CA MET A 207 21.13 8.69 -15.33
C MET A 207 22.61 8.33 -15.24
N LEU A 208 22.95 7.13 -14.78
CA LEU A 208 24.33 6.66 -14.73
C LEU A 208 24.93 6.47 -16.12
N ARG A 209 24.18 5.88 -17.06
CA ARG A 209 24.62 5.75 -18.45
C ARG A 209 24.91 7.10 -19.09
N ILE A 210 24.04 8.10 -18.87
CA ILE A 210 24.25 9.46 -19.37
C ILE A 210 25.49 10.10 -18.73
N PHE A 211 25.74 9.86 -17.45
CA PHE A 211 26.91 10.40 -16.75
C PHE A 211 28.22 9.82 -17.30
N PHE A 212 28.31 8.50 -17.45
CA PHE A 212 29.52 7.83 -17.96
C PHE A 212 29.75 8.03 -19.47
N ASN A 213 28.71 8.30 -20.26
CA ASN A 213 28.87 8.61 -21.69
C ASN A 213 29.30 10.05 -21.98
N LYS A 214 29.29 10.94 -20.97
CA LYS A 214 29.72 12.35 -21.10
C LYS A 214 31.17 12.58 -20.68
N THR A 215 31.81 11.59 -20.09
CA THR A 215 33.23 11.56 -19.69
C THR A 215 34.02 10.75 -20.69
#